data_AF-A0A7L8W6Y3-F1
#
_entry.id   AF-A0A7L8W6Y3-F1
#
_cell.length_a   1.000
_cell.length_b   1.000
_cell.length_c   1.000
_cell.angle_alpha   90.00
_cell.angle_beta   90.00
_cell.angle_gamma   90.00
#
_symmetry.space_group_name_H-M   'P 1'
#
loop_
_entity.id
_entity.type
_entity.pdbx_description
1 polymer ?
#
loop_
_entity_poly.entity_id
_entity_poly.type
_entity_poly.pdbx_seq_one_letter_code
_entity_poly.pdbx_strand_id
1 'polypeptide(L)'
;MSEASLITVISVMISSVISIVGFIVTYFSMKQSFQNELKRNRDTLALENMSKIPYKVLALFDEMIEINSLKNAKLKEKRQEENLKIFKEIINTIYSYGSKESIKIVSLMQKENYEAAVKRITQNEYRMMAIYVLLATQIKYDVTSAVISPKYWFIMKLNDFDSQEKRNSEATNKLIDELGLDKNFMM
;
A
#
# COMPACT_ATOMS: atom_id res chain seq x y z
N MET A 1 25.44 69.13 0.10
CA MET A 1 24.23 68.32 -0.16
C MET A 1 23.06 69.00 0.53
N SER A 2 21.93 69.22 -0.16
CA SER A 2 20.72 69.72 0.50
C SER A 2 20.11 68.60 1.36
N GLU A 3 19.46 68.93 2.47
CA GLU A 3 18.77 67.94 3.33
C GLU A 3 17.81 67.05 2.53
N ALA A 4 17.15 67.61 1.51
CA ALA A 4 16.29 66.87 0.59
C ALA A 4 17.03 65.75 -0.17
N SER A 5 18.27 65.98 -0.58
CA SER A 5 19.09 64.96 -1.26
C SER A 5 19.50 63.82 -0.34
N LEU A 6 19.78 64.10 0.94
CA LEU A 6 20.15 63.10 1.94
C LEU A 6 18.95 62.19 2.29
N ILE A 7 17.78 62.79 2.51
CA ILE A 7 16.53 62.05 2.79
C ILE A 7 16.18 61.11 1.63
N THR A 8 16.36 61.58 0.39
CA THR A 8 16.10 60.78 -0.82
C THR A 8 17.01 59.55 -0.89
N VAL A 9 18.31 59.70 -0.63
CA VAL A 9 19.27 58.58 -0.65
C VAL A 9 18.95 57.53 0.42
N ILE A 10 18.60 57.97 1.64
CA ILE A 10 18.24 57.06 2.74
C ILE A 10 16.96 56.28 2.41
N SER A 11 15.95 56.95 1.85
CA SER A 11 14.69 56.30 1.44
C SER A 11 14.92 55.21 0.37
N VAL A 12 15.76 55.48 -0.64
CA VAL A 12 16.10 54.51 -1.69
C VAL A 12 16.89 53.32 -1.15
N MET A 13 17.80 53.55 -0.19
CA MET A 13 18.56 52.46 0.45
C MET A 13 17.64 51.55 1.26
N ILE A 14 16.73 52.13 2.05
CA ILE A 14 15.76 51.37 2.86
C ILE A 14 14.83 50.55 1.96
N SER A 15 14.28 51.15 0.90
CA SER A 15 13.39 50.43 -0.03
C SER A 15 14.12 49.29 -0.74
N SER A 16 15.38 49.49 -1.13
CA SER A 16 16.21 48.44 -1.74
C SER A 16 16.45 47.26 -0.81
N VAL A 17 16.77 47.52 0.46
CA VAL A 17 16.97 46.46 1.47
C VAL A 17 15.66 45.70 1.72
N ILE A 18 14.54 46.41 1.86
CA ILE A 18 13.21 45.78 2.03
C ILE A 18 12.87 44.91 0.82
N SER A 19 13.14 45.38 -0.40
CA SER A 19 12.92 44.59 -1.63
C SER A 19 13.80 43.34 -1.68
N ILE A 20 15.08 43.43 -1.31
CA ILE A 20 15.99 42.27 -1.26
C ILE A 20 15.48 41.24 -0.24
N VAL A 21 15.14 41.68 0.97
CA VAL A 21 14.61 40.79 2.02
C VAL A 21 13.29 40.16 1.57
N GLY A 22 12.39 40.95 0.99
CA GLY A 22 11.12 40.47 0.45
C GLY A 22 11.30 39.43 -0.64
N PHE A 23 12.27 39.64 -1.55
CA PHE A 23 12.62 38.67 -2.58
C PHE A 23 13.16 37.36 -1.99
N ILE A 24 14.04 37.45 -0.98
CA ILE A 24 14.59 36.28 -0.29
C ILE A 24 13.47 35.47 0.38
N VAL A 25 12.58 36.10 1.13
CA VAL A 25 11.43 35.44 1.78
C VAL A 25 10.52 34.80 0.74
N THR A 26 10.22 35.51 -0.35
CA THR A 26 9.39 35.02 -1.45
C THR A 26 10.02 33.79 -2.11
N TYR A 27 11.32 33.82 -2.38
CA TYR A 27 12.05 32.69 -2.95
C TYR A 27 11.97 31.44 -2.07
N PHE A 28 12.20 31.57 -0.76
CA PHE A 28 12.10 30.44 0.17
C PHE A 28 10.67 29.90 0.27
N SER A 29 9.67 30.79 0.35
CA SER A 29 8.26 30.40 0.38
C SER A 29 7.87 29.64 -0.90
N MET A 30 8.25 30.15 -2.07
CA MET A 30 7.96 29.51 -3.35
C MET A 30 8.66 28.15 -3.47
N LYS A 31 9.92 28.05 -3.04
CA LYS A 31 10.66 26.77 -3.00
C LYS A 31 9.95 25.75 -2.09
N GLN A 32 9.51 26.17 -0.91
CA GLN A 32 8.77 25.30 0.00
C GLN A 32 7.43 24.85 -0.60
N SER A 33 6.67 25.76 -1.20
CA SER A 33 5.40 25.45 -1.87
C SER A 33 5.60 24.42 -2.98
N PHE A 34 6.63 24.59 -3.81
CA PHE A 34 6.95 23.66 -4.88
C PHE A 34 7.31 22.26 -4.34
N GLN A 35 8.10 22.17 -3.27
CA GLN A 35 8.42 20.88 -2.64
C GLN A 35 7.18 20.20 -2.05
N ASN A 36 6.29 20.98 -1.41
CA ASN A 36 5.03 20.46 -0.88
C ASN A 36 4.12 19.94 -2.00
N GLU A 37 4.05 20.65 -3.13
CA GLU A 37 3.27 20.22 -4.28
C GLU A 37 3.86 18.96 -4.93
N LEU A 38 5.18 18.86 -5.07
CA LEU A 38 5.84 17.64 -5.55
C LEU A 38 5.55 16.45 -4.63
N LYS A 39 5.62 16.65 -3.31
CA LYS A 39 5.28 15.61 -2.34
C LYS A 39 3.81 15.20 -2.49
N ARG A 40 2.88 16.16 -2.52
CA ARG A 40 1.45 15.90 -2.72
C ARG A 40 1.19 15.12 -4.01
N ASN A 41 1.83 15.49 -5.12
CA ASN A 41 1.65 14.79 -6.40
C ASN A 41 2.14 13.34 -6.34
N ARG A 42 3.25 13.08 -5.66
CA ARG A 42 3.75 11.71 -5.42
C ARG A 42 2.78 10.91 -4.55
N ASP A 43 2.30 11.51 -3.47
CA ASP A 43 1.35 10.87 -2.56
C ASP A 43 0.02 10.57 -3.28
N THR A 44 -0.49 11.50 -4.10
CA THR A 44 -1.67 11.29 -4.95
C THR A 44 -1.46 10.12 -5.92
N LEU A 45 -0.31 10.07 -6.62
CA LEU A 45 -0.03 8.99 -7.55
C LEU A 45 0.04 7.63 -6.86
N ALA A 46 0.66 7.56 -5.68
CA ALA A 46 0.69 6.35 -4.87
C ALA A 46 -0.72 5.92 -4.45
N LEU A 47 -1.54 6.85 -3.95
CA LEU A 47 -2.93 6.60 -3.57
C LEU A 47 -3.76 6.10 -4.76
N GLU A 48 -3.65 6.74 -5.92
CA GLU A 48 -4.38 6.33 -7.14
C GLU A 48 -4.05 4.90 -7.54
N ASN A 49 -2.75 4.56 -7.60
CA ASN A 49 -2.30 3.23 -7.99
C ASN A 49 -2.66 2.17 -6.94
N MET A 50 -2.53 2.49 -5.65
CA MET A 50 -2.78 1.54 -4.56
C MET A 50 -4.26 1.37 -4.23
N SER A 51 -5.12 2.36 -4.50
CA SER A 51 -6.55 2.34 -4.15
C SER A 51 -7.32 1.12 -4.70
N LYS A 52 -6.90 0.58 -5.84
CA LYS A 52 -7.55 -0.56 -6.52
C LYS A 52 -6.93 -1.90 -6.17
N ILE A 53 -5.75 -1.91 -5.55
CA ILE A 53 -4.99 -3.13 -5.28
C ILE A 53 -5.67 -4.04 -4.25
N PRO A 54 -6.30 -3.56 -3.16
CA PRO A 54 -7.00 -4.45 -2.22
C PRO A 54 -8.04 -5.32 -2.93
N TYR A 55 -8.84 -4.72 -3.81
CA TYR A 55 -9.82 -5.45 -4.62
C TYR A 55 -9.14 -6.47 -5.53
N LYS A 56 -8.09 -6.06 -6.25
CA LYS A 56 -7.36 -6.93 -7.18
C LYS A 56 -6.72 -8.14 -6.49
N VAL A 57 -6.18 -7.96 -5.29
CA VAL A 57 -5.63 -9.03 -4.44
C VAL A 57 -6.70 -10.04 -4.06
N LEU A 58 -7.86 -9.56 -3.60
CA LEU A 58 -8.96 -10.44 -3.18
C LEU A 58 -9.64 -11.14 -4.37
N ALA A 59 -9.78 -10.45 -5.50
CA ALA A 59 -10.32 -11.05 -6.73
C ALA A 59 -9.40 -12.16 -7.25
N LEU A 60 -8.08 -11.94 -7.26
CA LEU A 60 -7.11 -12.99 -7.60
C LEU A 60 -7.23 -14.18 -6.64
N PHE A 61 -7.42 -13.92 -5.35
CA PHE A 61 -7.59 -14.97 -4.35
C PHE A 61 -8.82 -15.84 -4.61
N ASP A 62 -9.96 -15.21 -4.90
CA ASP A 62 -11.20 -15.89 -5.27
C ASP A 62 -11.02 -16.73 -6.54
N GLU A 63 -10.41 -16.17 -7.58
CA GLU A 63 -10.13 -16.90 -8.83
C GLU A 63 -9.25 -18.14 -8.59
N MET A 64 -8.24 -18.07 -7.72
CA MET A 64 -7.40 -19.23 -7.40
C MET A 64 -8.19 -20.36 -6.71
N ILE A 65 -9.11 -20.03 -5.81
CA ILE A 65 -9.99 -21.02 -5.17
C ILE A 65 -10.87 -21.69 -6.23
N GLU A 66 -11.47 -20.90 -7.12
CA GLU A 66 -12.35 -21.43 -8.17
C GLU A 66 -11.59 -22.33 -9.17
N ILE A 67 -10.38 -21.93 -9.59
CA ILE A 67 -9.55 -22.69 -10.54
C ILE A 67 -9.20 -24.07 -10.00
N ASN A 68 -9.02 -24.22 -8.69
CA ASN A 68 -8.73 -25.51 -8.09
C ASN A 68 -9.88 -26.52 -8.24
N SER A 69 -11.12 -26.03 -8.39
CA SER A 69 -12.30 -26.86 -8.62
C SER A 69 -12.51 -27.26 -10.10
N LEU A 70 -11.78 -26.67 -11.05
CA LEU A 70 -11.96 -26.92 -12.48
C LEU A 70 -11.48 -28.32 -12.89
N LYS A 71 -12.35 -29.05 -13.58
CA LYS A 71 -12.06 -30.38 -14.14
C LYS A 71 -11.34 -30.33 -15.50
N ASN A 72 -11.51 -29.24 -16.27
CA ASN A 72 -10.89 -29.10 -17.58
C ASN A 72 -9.45 -28.61 -17.44
N ALA A 73 -8.48 -29.50 -17.73
CA ALA A 73 -7.05 -29.21 -17.57
C ALA A 73 -6.58 -28.03 -18.43
N LYS A 74 -7.01 -27.94 -19.70
CA LYS A 74 -6.60 -26.86 -20.62
C LYS A 74 -7.13 -25.50 -20.18
N LEU A 75 -8.37 -25.45 -19.69
CA LEU A 75 -8.94 -24.23 -19.13
C LEU A 75 -8.25 -23.83 -17.82
N LYS A 76 -7.93 -24.82 -16.99
CA LYS A 76 -7.20 -24.61 -15.73
C LYS A 76 -5.82 -23.99 -15.97
N GLU A 77 -5.06 -24.53 -16.91
CA GLU A 77 -3.75 -24.01 -17.30
C GLU A 77 -3.84 -22.56 -17.81
N LYS A 78 -4.77 -22.29 -18.74
CA LYS A 78 -4.99 -20.93 -19.27
C LYS A 78 -5.28 -19.92 -18.15
N ARG A 79 -6.18 -20.25 -17.22
CA ARG A 79 -6.50 -19.36 -16.09
C ARG A 79 -5.34 -19.20 -15.12
N GLN A 80 -4.54 -20.23 -14.89
CA GLN A 80 -3.34 -20.13 -14.07
C GLN A 80 -2.30 -19.15 -14.67
N GLU A 81 -2.14 -19.14 -16.01
CA GLU A 81 -1.29 -18.17 -16.70
C GLU A 81 -1.82 -16.73 -16.55
N GLU A 82 -3.13 -16.54 -16.65
CA GLU A 82 -3.80 -15.25 -16.43
C GLU A 82 -3.58 -14.76 -14.99
N ASN A 83 -3.80 -15.63 -13.99
CA ASN A 83 -3.56 -15.34 -12.57
C ASN A 83 -2.09 -14.97 -12.31
N LEU A 84 -1.14 -15.64 -12.96
CA LEU A 84 0.28 -15.30 -12.84
C LEU A 84 0.59 -13.89 -13.37
N LYS A 85 -0.04 -13.48 -14.48
CA LYS A 85 0.11 -12.11 -15.01
C LYS A 85 -0.45 -11.08 -14.03
N ILE A 86 -1.66 -11.33 -13.51
CA ILE A 86 -2.32 -10.47 -12.51
C ILE A 86 -1.44 -10.35 -11.25
N PHE A 87 -0.89 -11.47 -10.78
CA PHE A 87 -0.04 -11.50 -9.60
C PHE A 87 1.26 -10.70 -9.79
N LYS A 88 1.91 -10.82 -10.95
CA LYS A 88 3.10 -10.00 -11.28
C LYS A 88 2.77 -8.51 -11.29
N GLU A 89 1.60 -8.15 -11.81
CA GLU A 89 1.15 -6.76 -11.79
C GLU A 89 0.95 -6.26 -10.36
N ILE A 90 0.27 -7.03 -9.51
CA ILE A 90 0.09 -6.72 -8.08
C ILE A 90 1.45 -6.49 -7.40
N ILE A 91 2.41 -7.41 -7.56
CA ILE A 91 3.74 -7.28 -6.94
C ILE A 91 4.44 -6.01 -7.42
N ASN A 92 4.47 -5.76 -8.73
CA ASN A 92 5.17 -4.62 -9.30
C ASN A 92 4.54 -3.29 -8.85
N THR A 93 3.22 -3.22 -8.76
CA THR A 93 2.52 -2.05 -8.25
C THR A 93 2.81 -1.83 -6.77
N ILE A 94 2.72 -2.86 -5.93
CA ILE A 94 3.03 -2.77 -4.50
C ILE A 94 4.48 -2.37 -4.28
N TYR A 95 5.43 -2.93 -5.02
CA TYR A 95 6.84 -2.56 -4.89
C TYR A 95 7.10 -1.10 -5.29
N SER A 96 6.37 -0.60 -6.29
CA SER A 96 6.55 0.77 -6.80
C SER A 96 5.87 1.84 -5.94
N TYR A 97 4.73 1.52 -5.32
CA TYR A 97 3.85 2.53 -4.68
C TYR A 97 3.37 2.16 -3.27
N GLY A 98 3.56 0.92 -2.82
CA GLY A 98 3.06 0.42 -1.54
C GLY A 98 3.93 0.80 -0.34
N SER A 99 3.35 0.66 0.85
CA SER A 99 4.06 0.78 2.12
C SER A 99 5.08 -0.35 2.32
N LYS A 100 6.03 -0.13 3.24
CA LYS A 100 6.96 -1.18 3.69
C LYS A 100 6.22 -2.42 4.18
N GLU A 101 5.12 -2.23 4.90
CA GLU A 101 4.30 -3.29 5.49
C GLU A 101 3.62 -4.12 4.40
N SER A 102 3.04 -3.49 3.38
CA SER A 102 2.47 -4.19 2.23
C SER A 102 3.54 -4.97 1.44
N ILE A 103 4.75 -4.40 1.30
CA ILE A 103 5.90 -5.06 0.67
C ILE A 103 6.34 -6.31 1.47
N LYS A 104 6.36 -6.23 2.81
CA LYS A 104 6.69 -7.40 3.66
C LYS A 104 5.72 -8.55 3.42
N ILE A 105 4.41 -8.26 3.41
CA ILE A 105 3.37 -9.28 3.24
C ILE A 105 3.48 -9.93 1.85
N VAL A 106 3.60 -9.15 0.78
CA VAL A 106 3.72 -9.72 -0.58
C VAL A 106 5.04 -10.48 -0.78
N SER A 107 6.12 -10.05 -0.13
CA SER A 107 7.40 -10.78 -0.14
C SER A 107 7.28 -12.14 0.53
N LEU A 108 6.56 -12.21 1.66
CA LEU A 108 6.24 -13.47 2.33
C LEU A 108 5.40 -14.37 1.41
N MET A 109 4.35 -13.83 0.80
CA MET A 109 3.51 -14.55 -0.15
C MET A 109 4.33 -15.16 -1.30
N GLN A 110 5.22 -14.39 -1.92
CA GLN A 110 6.09 -14.86 -2.99
C GLN A 110 7.06 -15.96 -2.51
N LYS A 111 7.62 -15.81 -1.32
CA LYS A 111 8.50 -16.82 -0.71
C LYS A 111 7.76 -18.13 -0.48
N GLU A 112 6.59 -18.10 0.15
CA GLU A 112 5.82 -19.30 0.47
C GLU A 112 5.30 -19.99 -0.80
N ASN A 113 4.91 -19.21 -1.82
CA ASN A 113 4.50 -19.76 -3.12
C ASN A 113 5.67 -20.44 -3.85
N TYR A 114 6.87 -19.87 -3.79
CA TYR A 114 8.07 -20.50 -4.35
C TYR A 114 8.41 -21.80 -3.62
N GLU A 115 8.31 -21.83 -2.30
CA GLU A 115 8.56 -23.04 -1.51
C GLU A 115 7.53 -24.13 -1.80
N ALA A 116 6.27 -23.78 -1.98
CA ALA A 116 5.24 -24.72 -2.40
C ALA A 116 5.51 -25.30 -3.79
N ALA A 117 5.84 -24.45 -4.77
CA ALA A 117 6.05 -24.86 -6.15
C ALA A 117 7.34 -25.69 -6.34
N VAL A 118 8.45 -25.25 -5.74
CA VAL A 118 9.76 -25.87 -5.97
C VAL A 118 10.06 -26.97 -4.95
N LYS A 119 9.78 -26.72 -3.66
CA LYS A 119 10.09 -27.66 -2.59
C LYS A 119 8.92 -28.61 -2.29
N ARG A 120 7.77 -28.46 -2.97
CA ARG A 120 6.55 -29.29 -2.81
C ARG A 120 6.05 -29.35 -1.37
N ILE A 121 6.24 -28.27 -0.62
CA ILE A 121 5.75 -28.15 0.75
C ILE A 121 4.25 -27.86 0.70
N THR A 122 3.46 -28.66 1.42
CA THR A 122 2.02 -28.41 1.57
C THR A 122 1.81 -27.10 2.33
N GLN A 123 1.14 -26.13 1.68
CA GLN A 123 0.81 -24.88 2.33
C GLN A 123 -0.38 -25.05 3.28
N ASN A 124 -0.30 -24.37 4.42
CA ASN A 124 -1.44 -24.26 5.34
C ASN A 124 -2.48 -23.30 4.74
N GLU A 125 -3.69 -23.79 4.50
CA GLU A 125 -4.77 -23.02 3.87
C GLU A 125 -5.17 -21.77 4.66
N TYR A 126 -5.23 -21.87 5.99
CA TYR A 126 -5.53 -20.74 6.89
C TYR A 126 -4.47 -19.66 6.81
N ARG A 127 -3.20 -20.07 6.73
CA ARG A 127 -2.08 -19.13 6.56
C ARG A 127 -2.13 -18.46 5.20
N MET A 128 -2.36 -19.21 4.13
CA MET A 128 -2.47 -18.65 2.79
C MET A 128 -3.64 -17.64 2.72
N MET A 129 -4.82 -18.02 3.20
CA MET A 129 -5.97 -17.13 3.34
C MET A 129 -5.59 -15.85 4.09
N ALA A 130 -4.99 -15.98 5.28
CA ALA A 130 -4.61 -14.85 6.10
C ALA A 130 -3.62 -13.92 5.40
N ILE A 131 -2.66 -14.43 4.61
CA ILE A 131 -1.72 -13.59 3.84
C ILE A 131 -2.48 -12.70 2.82
N TYR A 132 -3.41 -13.26 2.04
CA TYR A 132 -4.17 -12.49 1.06
C TYR A 132 -5.05 -11.43 1.72
N VAL A 133 -5.76 -11.81 2.79
CA VAL A 133 -6.67 -10.90 3.50
C VAL A 133 -5.88 -9.80 4.23
N LEU A 134 -4.77 -10.13 4.89
CA LEU A 134 -3.91 -9.14 5.55
C LEU A 134 -3.29 -8.17 4.55
N LEU A 135 -2.89 -8.64 3.35
CA LEU A 135 -2.37 -7.75 2.32
C LEU A 135 -3.41 -6.71 1.91
N ALA A 136 -4.65 -7.15 1.64
CA ALA A 136 -5.74 -6.26 1.30
C ALA A 136 -6.08 -5.29 2.44
N THR A 137 -6.09 -5.77 3.69
CA THR A 137 -6.31 -4.95 4.89
C THR A 137 -5.22 -3.90 5.07
N GLN A 138 -3.94 -4.28 4.97
CA GLN A 138 -2.82 -3.36 5.10
C GLN A 138 -2.89 -2.26 4.04
N ILE A 139 -3.07 -2.62 2.76
CA ILE A 139 -3.14 -1.63 1.68
C ILE A 139 -4.36 -0.72 1.84
N LYS A 140 -5.51 -1.27 2.27
CA LYS A 140 -6.69 -0.45 2.56
C LYS A 140 -6.39 0.55 3.68
N TYR A 141 -5.72 0.13 4.74
CA TYR A 141 -5.28 1.02 5.81
C TYR A 141 -4.30 2.09 5.28
N ASP A 142 -3.32 1.71 4.48
CA ASP A 142 -2.34 2.65 3.91
C ASP A 142 -3.01 3.75 3.07
N VAL A 143 -4.08 3.42 2.34
CA VAL A 143 -4.81 4.36 1.48
C VAL A 143 -5.84 5.19 2.24
N THR A 144 -6.49 4.62 3.24
CA THR A 144 -7.69 5.22 3.88
C THR A 144 -7.50 5.62 5.33
N SER A 145 -6.41 5.19 5.96
CA SER A 145 -6.18 5.21 7.41
C SER A 145 -7.26 4.50 8.24
N ALA A 146 -8.18 3.76 7.61
CA ALA A 146 -9.23 3.03 8.29
C ALA A 146 -8.69 1.70 8.82
N VAL A 147 -8.64 1.59 10.14
CA VAL A 147 -8.26 0.35 10.84
C VAL A 147 -9.44 -0.60 10.82
N ILE A 148 -9.28 -1.75 10.15
CA ILE A 148 -10.34 -2.75 10.00
C ILE A 148 -9.72 -4.12 10.25
N SER A 149 -10.32 -4.89 11.14
CA SER A 149 -9.89 -6.27 11.38
C SER A 149 -10.16 -7.13 10.12
N PRO A 150 -9.20 -7.97 9.68
CA PRO A 150 -9.38 -9.00 8.65
C PRO A 150 -10.59 -9.91 8.90
N LYS A 151 -11.02 -10.05 10.17
CA LYS A 151 -12.20 -10.83 10.60
C LYS A 151 -13.43 -10.57 9.74
N TYR A 152 -13.69 -9.31 9.40
CA TYR A 152 -14.90 -8.94 8.64
C TYR A 152 -14.89 -9.50 7.22
N TRP A 153 -13.71 -9.64 6.59
CA TRP A 153 -13.64 -10.31 5.30
C TRP A 153 -13.98 -11.79 5.42
N PHE A 154 -13.46 -12.46 6.46
CA PHE A 154 -13.76 -13.87 6.70
C PHE A 154 -15.24 -14.12 6.96
N ILE A 155 -15.90 -13.28 7.77
CA ILE A 155 -17.35 -13.35 8.01
C ILE A 155 -18.13 -13.17 6.70
N MET A 156 -17.69 -12.25 5.84
CA MET A 156 -18.36 -11.97 4.57
C MET A 156 -18.17 -13.11 3.54
N LYS A 157 -17.04 -13.82 3.59
CA LYS A 157 -16.66 -14.81 2.57
C LYS A 157 -16.97 -16.26 2.97
N LEU A 158 -16.82 -16.62 4.24
CA LEU A 158 -16.97 -18.00 4.72
C LEU A 158 -18.36 -18.23 5.29
N ASN A 159 -19.11 -19.16 4.70
CA ASN A 159 -20.44 -19.53 5.18
C ASN A 159 -20.41 -20.19 6.57
N ASP A 160 -19.29 -20.79 6.94
CA ASP A 160 -19.07 -21.57 8.16
C ASP A 160 -18.00 -20.93 9.07
N PHE A 161 -17.88 -19.59 9.01
CA PHE A 161 -16.87 -18.83 9.74
C PHE A 161 -16.76 -19.22 11.22
N ASP A 162 -17.87 -19.33 11.94
CA ASP A 162 -17.88 -19.61 13.38
C ASP A 162 -17.15 -20.93 13.73
N SER A 163 -17.24 -21.92 12.86
CA SER A 163 -16.56 -23.22 13.05
C SER A 163 -15.05 -23.14 12.80
N GLN A 164 -14.61 -22.12 12.05
CA GLN A 164 -13.22 -21.94 11.61
C GLN A 164 -12.54 -20.71 12.25
N GLU A 165 -13.27 -19.92 13.05
CA GLU A 165 -12.83 -18.65 13.62
C GLU A 165 -11.49 -18.78 14.34
N LYS A 166 -11.35 -19.80 15.20
CA LYS A 166 -10.12 -20.02 15.97
C LYS A 166 -8.90 -20.22 15.07
N ARG A 167 -9.00 -21.05 14.03
CA ARG A 167 -7.87 -21.36 13.12
C ARG A 167 -7.51 -20.15 12.26
N ASN A 168 -8.52 -19.43 11.76
CA ASN A 168 -8.32 -18.19 11.02
C ASN A 168 -7.66 -17.12 11.88
N SER A 169 -8.11 -16.96 13.13
CA SER A 169 -7.56 -15.98 14.07
C SER A 169 -6.12 -16.35 14.46
N GLU A 170 -5.85 -17.61 14.81
CA GLU A 170 -4.49 -18.07 15.12
C GLU A 170 -3.52 -17.86 13.95
N ALA A 171 -3.92 -18.21 12.72
CA ALA A 171 -3.08 -18.02 11.54
C ALA A 171 -2.83 -16.53 11.24
N THR A 172 -3.87 -15.69 11.35
CA THR A 172 -3.79 -14.25 11.08
C THR A 172 -2.97 -13.53 12.15
N ASN A 173 -3.25 -13.78 13.43
CA ASN A 173 -2.58 -13.12 14.55
C ASN A 173 -1.10 -13.49 14.58
N LYS A 174 -0.76 -14.76 14.28
CA LYS A 174 0.63 -15.18 14.13
C LYS A 174 1.35 -14.45 13.00
N LEU A 175 0.71 -14.22 11.85
CA LEU A 175 1.30 -13.44 10.75
C LEU A 175 1.51 -11.97 11.14
N ILE A 176 0.56 -11.37 11.86
CA ILE A 176 0.68 -10.00 12.39
C ILE A 176 1.91 -9.89 13.30
N ASP A 177 2.11 -10.89 14.17
CA ASP A 177 3.30 -10.96 15.03
C ASP A 177 4.59 -11.14 14.23
N GLU A 178 4.64 -12.14 13.34
CA GLU A 178 5.82 -12.49 12.53
C GLU A 178 6.29 -11.31 11.66
N LEU A 179 5.37 -10.56 11.08
CA LEU A 179 5.67 -9.45 10.17
C LEU A 179 5.80 -8.09 10.88
N GLY A 180 5.45 -8.04 12.17
CA GLY A 180 5.40 -6.82 12.96
C GLY A 180 4.41 -5.80 12.39
N LEU A 181 3.20 -6.25 12.06
CA LEU A 181 2.11 -5.40 11.58
C LEU A 181 1.36 -4.75 12.76
N ASP A 182 0.47 -3.82 12.44
CA ASP A 182 -0.37 -3.15 13.45
C ASP A 182 -1.22 -4.18 14.22
N LYS A 183 -1.13 -4.13 15.56
CA LYS A 183 -1.89 -5.01 16.46
C LYS A 183 -3.38 -4.76 16.41
N ASN A 184 -3.83 -3.62 15.91
CA ASN A 184 -5.25 -3.36 15.71
C ASN A 184 -5.85 -4.20 14.57
N PHE A 185 -5.03 -4.91 13.79
CA PHE A 185 -5.51 -5.90 12.82
C PHE A 185 -5.74 -7.29 13.42
N MET A 186 -5.48 -7.49 14.71
CA MET A 186 -5.75 -8.78 15.36
C MET A 186 -7.24 -9.18 15.23
N MET A 187 -7.48 -10.48 15.13
CA MET A 187 -8.80 -11.12 15.11
C MET A 187 -9.20 -11.64 16.48
#